data_AF-A0A1C0V208-F1
#
_entry.id   AF-A0A1C0V208-F1
#
_cell.length_a   1.000
_cell.length_b   1.000
_cell.length_c   1.000
_cell.angle_alpha   90.00
_cell.angle_beta   90.00
_cell.angle_gamma   90.00
#
_symmetry.space_group_name_H-M   'P 1'
#
loop_
_entity.id
_entity.type
_entity.pdbx_description
1 polymer ?
#
loop_
_entity_poly.entity_id
_entity_poly.type
_entity_poly.pdbx_seq_one_letter_code
_entity_poly.pdbx_strand_id
1 'polypeptide(L)'
;MPRHLPAKADSDLIDLTPEEAIIAIGLITMIVDESVEDIEAELLADVAAEFELFEDYSDDELVEIVDKVVAASEASDVQTLLGSALTVVTQNEDLAEIALITAILIVAADGEVPESEEDYLNELQTALGVSDERANEIVEALFSDEEDFEEDEEEEEA
;
A
#
# COMPACT_ATOMS: atom_id res chain seq x y z
N MET A 1 32.90 25.94 25.39
CA MET A 1 32.68 24.48 25.21
C MET A 1 31.24 24.18 25.59
N PRO A 2 30.61 23.12 25.05
CA PRO A 2 30.32 22.82 23.65
C PRO A 2 28.85 23.14 23.33
N ARG A 3 28.52 23.25 22.04
CA ARG A 3 27.12 23.34 21.57
C ARG A 3 26.44 22.00 21.84
N HIS A 4 25.35 22.03 22.61
CA HIS A 4 24.43 20.91 22.68
C HIS A 4 23.67 20.90 21.35
N LEU A 5 24.05 20.00 20.45
CA LEU A 5 23.19 19.62 19.34
C LEU A 5 22.00 18.87 19.97
N PRO A 6 20.74 19.24 19.67
CA PRO A 6 19.64 18.37 20.02
C PRO A 6 19.86 17.02 19.34
N ALA A 7 19.93 15.97 20.14
CA ALA A 7 20.02 14.62 19.65
C ALA A 7 18.71 14.27 18.93
N LYS A 8 18.85 13.91 17.64
CA LYS A 8 17.99 13.03 16.83
C LYS A 8 16.47 13.18 16.96
N ALA A 9 15.85 13.52 15.83
CA ALA A 9 14.43 13.34 15.53
C ALA A 9 14.06 11.84 15.41
N ASP A 10 14.28 11.07 16.47
CA ASP A 10 13.88 9.65 16.58
C ASP A 10 12.71 9.48 17.59
N SER A 11 12.10 10.56 18.09
CA SER A 11 11.13 10.47 19.22
C SER A 11 9.66 10.35 18.83
N ASP A 12 9.31 10.54 17.56
CA ASP A 12 7.90 10.67 17.15
C ASP A 12 7.44 9.54 16.22
N LEU A 13 8.32 8.60 15.84
CA LEU A 13 7.94 7.46 15.01
C LEU A 13 7.15 6.43 15.82
N ILE A 14 6.16 5.83 15.16
CA ILE A 14 5.30 4.77 15.69
C ILE A 14 6.03 3.44 15.48
N ASP A 15 6.05 2.60 16.52
CA ASP A 15 6.58 1.25 16.41
C ASP A 15 5.51 0.35 15.76
N LEU A 16 5.70 0.04 14.48
CA LEU A 16 4.78 -0.75 13.66
C LEU A 16 5.39 -2.14 13.39
N THR A 17 4.56 -3.18 13.39
CA THR A 17 4.95 -4.46 12.79
C THR A 17 4.98 -4.36 11.26
N PRO A 18 5.59 -5.33 10.55
CA PRO A 18 5.52 -5.39 9.09
C PRO A 18 4.10 -5.32 8.56
N GLU A 19 3.19 -6.10 9.15
CA GLU A 19 1.77 -6.16 8.80
C GLU A 19 1.11 -4.78 8.99
N GLU A 20 1.32 -4.16 10.15
CA GLU A 20 0.80 -2.82 10.45
C GLU A 20 1.37 -1.73 9.52
N ALA A 21 2.62 -1.89 9.06
CA ALA A 21 3.24 -0.96 8.13
C ALA A 21 2.66 -1.08 6.71
N ILE A 22 2.36 -2.28 6.23
CA ILE A 22 1.64 -2.49 4.97
C ILE A 22 0.24 -1.87 5.05
N ILE A 23 -0.49 -2.18 6.12
CA ILE A 23 -1.83 -1.64 6.36
C ILE A 23 -1.79 -0.11 6.50
N ALA A 24 -0.77 0.47 7.13
CA ALA A 24 -0.59 1.92 7.21
C ALA A 24 -0.41 2.57 5.83
N ILE A 25 0.35 1.95 4.94
CA ILE A 25 0.51 2.45 3.57
C ILE A 25 -0.82 2.34 2.83
N GLY A 26 -1.51 1.21 2.91
CA GLY A 26 -2.83 1.06 2.28
C GLY A 26 -3.85 2.08 2.80
N LEU A 27 -3.88 2.31 4.12
CA LEU A 27 -4.71 3.33 4.75
C LEU A 27 -4.43 4.73 4.20
N ILE A 28 -3.16 5.09 4.11
CA ILE A 28 -2.72 6.40 3.61
C ILE A 28 -3.14 6.57 2.15
N THR A 29 -3.04 5.50 1.35
CA THR A 29 -3.50 5.48 -0.04
C THR A 29 -4.98 5.80 -0.17
N MET A 30 -5.84 5.19 0.66
CA MET A 30 -7.29 5.46 0.62
C MET A 30 -7.63 6.92 0.95
N ILE A 31 -6.88 7.57 1.84
CA ILE A 31 -7.16 8.94 2.29
C ILE A 31 -6.42 10.02 1.48
N VAL A 32 -5.81 9.68 0.34
CA VAL A 32 -5.12 10.67 -0.52
C VAL A 32 -6.13 11.73 -1.00
N ASP A 33 -7.26 11.27 -1.53
CA ASP A 33 -8.35 12.13 -2.00
C ASP A 33 -9.60 12.08 -1.11
N GLU A 34 -9.65 11.14 -0.16
CA GLU A 34 -10.76 10.94 0.77
C GLU A 34 -10.42 11.35 2.21
N SER A 35 -11.44 11.39 3.07
CA SER A 35 -11.23 11.63 4.50
C SER A 35 -11.07 10.31 5.26
N VAL A 36 -10.39 10.35 6.42
CA VAL A 36 -10.27 9.18 7.30
C VAL A 36 -11.62 8.61 7.77
N GLU A 37 -12.70 9.42 7.69
CA GLU A 37 -14.05 9.00 8.07
C GLU A 37 -14.71 8.12 6.99
N ASP A 38 -14.15 8.10 5.77
CA ASP A 38 -14.66 7.37 4.60
C ASP A 38 -13.93 6.03 4.38
N ILE A 39 -12.96 5.68 5.25
CA ILE A 39 -12.19 4.43 5.13
C ILE A 39 -13.09 3.21 5.30
N GLU A 40 -13.06 2.33 4.30
CA GLU A 40 -13.65 1.00 4.35
C GLU A 40 -12.63 -0.01 4.88
N ALA A 41 -12.63 -0.24 6.21
CA ALA A 41 -11.70 -1.18 6.84
C ALA A 41 -11.79 -2.61 6.28
N GLU A 42 -13.00 -3.02 5.87
CA GLU A 42 -13.23 -4.31 5.21
C GLU A 42 -12.50 -4.40 3.87
N LEU A 43 -12.50 -3.34 3.05
CA LEU A 43 -11.78 -3.31 1.77
C LEU A 43 -10.27 -3.49 1.98
N LEU A 44 -9.70 -2.80 2.98
CA LEU A 44 -8.28 -2.92 3.27
C LEU A 44 -7.91 -4.30 3.83
N ALA A 45 -8.79 -4.90 4.65
CA ALA A 45 -8.62 -6.27 5.13
C ALA A 45 -8.71 -7.29 3.98
N ASP A 46 -9.65 -7.12 3.05
CA ASP A 46 -9.80 -7.98 1.88
C ASP A 46 -8.55 -7.92 0.99
N VAL A 47 -8.01 -6.73 0.71
CA VAL A 47 -6.74 -6.59 -0.03
C VAL A 47 -5.58 -7.25 0.71
N ALA A 48 -5.51 -7.11 2.04
CA ALA A 48 -4.46 -7.72 2.84
C ALA A 48 -4.51 -9.26 2.82
N ALA A 49 -5.71 -9.85 2.82
CA ALA A 49 -5.92 -11.30 2.84
C ALA A 49 -5.34 -12.02 1.60
N GLU A 50 -5.11 -11.30 0.50
CA GLU A 50 -4.54 -11.85 -0.74
C GLU A 50 -3.03 -12.11 -0.66
N PHE A 51 -2.33 -11.60 0.36
CA PHE A 51 -0.88 -11.78 0.49
C PHE A 51 -0.51 -12.91 1.45
N GLU A 52 0.54 -13.67 1.12
CA GLU A 52 1.12 -14.71 2.00
C GLU A 52 1.54 -14.15 3.37
N LEU A 53 1.86 -12.86 3.47
CA LEU A 53 2.18 -12.18 4.73
C LEU A 53 1.03 -12.29 5.76
N PHE A 54 -0.20 -12.41 5.29
CA PHE A 54 -1.41 -12.40 6.10
C PHE A 54 -2.11 -13.77 6.17
N GLU A 55 -1.51 -14.84 5.63
CA GLU A 55 -2.16 -16.16 5.47
C GLU A 55 -2.65 -16.81 6.78
N ASP A 56 -2.01 -16.46 7.90
CA ASP A 56 -2.31 -17.00 9.23
C ASP A 56 -3.38 -16.19 9.98
N TYR A 57 -3.82 -15.05 9.43
CA TYR A 57 -4.81 -14.19 10.05
C TYR A 57 -6.21 -14.49 9.51
N SER A 58 -7.19 -14.52 10.41
CA SER A 58 -8.60 -14.50 10.02
C SER A 58 -9.05 -13.10 9.62
N ASP A 59 -10.13 -13.00 8.83
CA ASP A 59 -10.73 -11.73 8.41
C ASP A 59 -10.96 -10.78 9.61
N ASP A 60 -11.48 -11.33 10.74
CA ASP A 60 -11.69 -10.57 11.97
C ASP A 60 -10.37 -10.02 12.54
N GLU A 61 -9.28 -10.79 12.51
CA GLU A 61 -7.95 -10.35 12.97
C GLU A 61 -7.33 -9.31 12.04
N LEU A 62 -7.58 -9.39 10.72
CA LEU A 62 -7.15 -8.38 9.76
C LEU A 62 -7.86 -7.05 10.01
N VAL A 63 -9.17 -7.08 10.24
CA VAL A 63 -9.94 -5.89 10.61
C VAL A 63 -9.43 -5.29 11.92
N GLU A 64 -9.07 -6.11 12.91
CA GLU A 64 -8.46 -5.60 14.15
C GLU A 64 -7.10 -4.90 13.92
N ILE A 65 -6.30 -5.36 12.96
CA ILE A 65 -5.05 -4.69 12.56
C ILE A 65 -5.36 -3.35 11.90
N VAL A 66 -6.33 -3.32 10.98
CA VAL A 66 -6.78 -2.08 10.33
C VAL A 66 -7.25 -1.05 11.35
N ASP A 67 -8.14 -1.44 12.27
CA ASP A 67 -8.64 -0.59 13.35
C ASP A 67 -7.51 -0.02 14.21
N LYS A 68 -6.49 -0.83 14.50
CA LYS A 68 -5.31 -0.39 15.26
C LYS A 68 -4.53 0.68 14.51
N VAL A 69 -4.36 0.52 13.20
CA VAL A 69 -3.65 1.49 12.36
C VAL A 69 -4.47 2.78 12.18
N VAL A 70 -5.80 2.68 12.04
CA VAL A 70 -6.72 3.85 12.06
C VAL A 70 -6.56 4.62 13.37
N ALA A 71 -6.61 3.94 14.51
CA ALA A 71 -6.42 4.60 15.81
C ALA A 71 -5.04 5.27 15.93
N ALA A 72 -4.00 4.70 15.31
CA ALA A 72 -2.68 5.30 15.25
C ALA A 72 -2.63 6.55 14.34
N SER A 73 -3.36 6.54 13.22
CA SER A 73 -3.49 7.69 12.31
C SER A 73 -4.25 8.84 12.96
N GLU A 74 -5.25 8.58 13.81
CA GLU A 74 -5.95 9.61 14.57
C GLU A 74 -5.10 10.22 15.69
N ALA A 75 -4.18 9.44 16.25
CA ALA A 75 -3.31 9.85 17.35
C ALA A 75 -2.03 10.58 16.90
N SER A 76 -1.70 10.52 15.62
CA SER A 76 -0.50 11.11 15.01
C SER A 76 -0.87 11.94 13.77
N ASP A 77 0.09 12.59 13.14
CA ASP A 77 -0.12 13.16 11.81
C ASP A 77 0.23 12.12 10.72
N VAL A 78 -0.43 12.23 9.57
CA VAL A 78 -0.28 11.29 8.43
C VAL A 78 1.19 11.15 7.99
N GLN A 79 1.99 12.21 8.05
CA GLN A 79 3.41 12.15 7.65
C GLN A 79 4.23 11.33 8.64
N THR A 80 3.93 11.42 9.94
CA THR A 80 4.54 10.57 10.98
C THR A 80 4.20 9.09 10.78
N LEU A 81 2.93 8.78 10.47
CA LEU A 81 2.52 7.41 10.17
C LEU A 81 3.22 6.87 8.92
N LEU A 82 3.22 7.64 7.83
CA LEU A 82 3.90 7.27 6.58
C LEU A 82 5.40 7.04 6.80
N GLY A 83 6.07 7.96 7.50
CA GLY A 83 7.50 7.85 7.79
C GLY A 83 7.84 6.63 8.65
N SER A 84 6.95 6.26 9.57
CA SER A 84 7.08 5.06 10.41
C SER A 84 6.92 3.80 9.56
N ALA A 85 5.90 3.75 8.70
CA ALA A 85 5.65 2.62 7.81
C ALA A 85 6.80 2.42 6.81
N LEU A 86 7.24 3.50 6.13
CA LEU A 86 8.39 3.48 5.23
C LEU A 86 9.66 2.97 5.92
N THR A 87 9.89 3.35 7.18
CA THR A 87 11.05 2.87 7.95
C THR A 87 11.01 1.35 8.15
N VAL A 88 9.84 0.73 8.22
CA VAL A 88 9.68 -0.72 8.36
C VAL A 88 9.80 -1.42 7.01
N VAL A 89 8.99 -1.01 6.02
CA VAL A 89 8.88 -1.75 4.75
C VAL A 89 10.14 -1.63 3.88
N THR A 90 10.90 -0.53 3.98
CA THR A 90 12.16 -0.37 3.22
C THR A 90 13.32 -1.21 3.75
N GLN A 91 13.14 -1.93 4.87
CA GLN A 91 14.18 -2.83 5.40
C GLN A 91 14.25 -4.16 4.62
N ASN A 92 13.23 -4.49 3.83
CA ASN A 92 13.14 -5.71 3.04
C ASN A 92 12.49 -5.41 1.69
N GLU A 93 13.13 -5.82 0.60
CA GLU A 93 12.61 -5.63 -0.77
C GLU A 93 11.22 -6.27 -0.93
N ASP A 94 10.98 -7.45 -0.36
CA ASP A 94 9.66 -8.12 -0.44
C ASP A 94 8.56 -7.28 0.23
N LEU A 95 8.86 -6.64 1.38
CA LEU A 95 7.90 -5.78 2.07
C LEU A 95 7.65 -4.48 1.30
N ALA A 96 8.69 -3.93 0.67
CA ALA A 96 8.55 -2.76 -0.17
C ALA A 96 7.66 -3.04 -1.39
N GLU A 97 7.82 -4.21 -2.01
CA GLU A 97 6.95 -4.63 -3.12
C GLU A 97 5.52 -4.89 -2.67
N ILE A 98 5.29 -5.60 -1.55
CA ILE A 98 3.95 -5.82 -1.00
C ILE A 98 3.27 -4.47 -0.70
N ALA A 99 4.00 -3.50 -0.16
CA ALA A 99 3.47 -2.16 0.12
C ALA A 99 3.03 -1.44 -1.16
N LEU A 100 3.86 -1.52 -2.22
CA LEU A 100 3.53 -0.93 -3.52
C LEU A 100 2.32 -1.62 -4.16
N ILE A 101 2.28 -2.96 -4.15
CA ILE A 101 1.16 -3.74 -4.68
C ILE A 101 -0.13 -3.39 -3.93
N THR A 102 -0.08 -3.31 -2.60
CA THR A 102 -1.23 -2.92 -1.77
C THR A 102 -1.78 -1.57 -2.21
N ALA A 103 -0.92 -0.57 -2.40
CA ALA A 103 -1.36 0.75 -2.85
C ALA A 103 -1.95 0.73 -4.28
N ILE A 104 -1.34 -0.02 -5.20
CA ILE A 104 -1.84 -0.16 -6.58
C ILE A 104 -3.22 -0.81 -6.60
N LEU A 105 -3.44 -1.89 -5.84
CA LEU A 105 -4.72 -2.59 -5.78
C LEU A 105 -5.84 -1.73 -5.21
N ILE A 106 -5.53 -0.90 -4.23
CA ILE A 106 -6.49 0.05 -3.63
C ILE A 106 -6.88 1.12 -4.65
N VAL A 107 -5.91 1.76 -5.29
CA VAL A 107 -6.15 2.80 -6.32
C VAL A 107 -6.91 2.22 -7.52
N ALA A 108 -6.60 0.99 -7.93
CA ALA A 108 -7.26 0.36 -9.06
C ALA A 108 -8.66 -0.18 -8.75
N ALA A 109 -9.11 -0.18 -7.49
CA ALA A 109 -10.31 -0.89 -7.05
C ALA A 109 -11.60 -0.41 -7.73
N ASP A 110 -11.72 0.88 -8.03
CA ASP A 110 -12.91 1.47 -8.66
C ASP A 110 -12.82 1.55 -10.21
N GLY A 111 -11.66 1.18 -10.77
CA GLY A 111 -11.39 1.20 -12.21
C GLY A 111 -11.05 2.58 -12.79
N GLU A 112 -10.93 3.62 -11.96
CA GLU A 112 -10.45 4.95 -12.34
C GLU A 112 -9.16 5.27 -11.56
N VAL A 113 -8.19 5.92 -12.20
CA VAL A 113 -6.97 6.37 -11.52
C VAL A 113 -6.81 7.88 -11.77
N PRO A 114 -7.23 8.73 -10.83
CA PRO A 114 -7.02 10.17 -10.90
C PRO A 114 -5.52 10.54 -10.91
N GLU A 115 -5.21 11.71 -11.47
CA GLU A 115 -3.82 12.24 -11.54
C GLU A 115 -3.18 12.37 -10.13
N SER A 116 -3.97 12.72 -9.11
CA SER A 116 -3.54 12.80 -7.71
C SER A 116 -3.07 11.46 -7.15
N GLU A 117 -3.77 10.38 -7.46
CA GLU A 117 -3.42 9.03 -7.01
C GLU A 117 -2.24 8.47 -7.80
N GLU A 118 -2.17 8.74 -9.11
CA GLU A 118 -1.00 8.41 -9.93
C GLU A 118 0.27 9.11 -9.42
N ASP A 119 0.19 10.41 -9.12
CA ASP A 119 1.30 11.17 -8.53
C ASP A 119 1.72 10.58 -7.18
N TYR A 120 0.76 10.23 -6.32
CA TYR A 120 1.03 9.58 -5.04
C TYR A 120 1.73 8.22 -5.22
N LEU A 121 1.26 7.36 -6.14
CA LEU A 121 1.88 6.06 -6.40
C LEU A 121 3.34 6.21 -6.88
N ASN A 122 3.62 7.20 -7.72
CA ASN A 122 4.98 7.51 -8.17
C ASN A 122 5.90 7.97 -7.03
N GLU A 123 5.38 8.84 -6.13
CA GLU A 123 6.10 9.27 -4.94
C GLU A 123 6.36 8.11 -3.99
N LEU A 124 5.35 7.25 -3.77
CA LEU A 124 5.43 6.07 -2.93
C LEU A 124 6.45 5.06 -3.49
N GLN A 125 6.38 4.74 -4.78
CA GLN A 125 7.36 3.87 -5.45
C GLN A 125 8.79 4.36 -5.22
N THR A 126 9.03 5.66 -5.39
CA THR A 126 10.33 6.28 -5.16
C THR A 126 10.76 6.16 -3.70
N ALA A 127 9.85 6.37 -2.76
CA ALA A 127 10.12 6.28 -1.32
C ALA A 127 10.43 4.83 -0.88
N LEU A 128 9.78 3.85 -1.51
CA LEU A 128 10.01 2.42 -1.30
C LEU A 128 11.33 1.93 -1.91
N GLY A 129 11.93 2.72 -2.82
CA GLY A 129 13.16 2.35 -3.51
C GLY A 129 12.96 1.30 -4.61
N VAL A 130 11.72 1.13 -5.08
CA VAL A 130 11.35 0.21 -6.16
C VAL A 130 11.70 0.87 -7.50
N SER A 131 12.45 0.19 -8.36
CA SER A 131 12.84 0.72 -9.67
C SER A 131 11.64 0.81 -10.62
N ASP A 132 11.67 1.73 -11.58
CA ASP A 132 10.62 1.85 -12.61
C ASP A 132 10.43 0.53 -13.37
N GLU A 133 11.53 -0.19 -13.66
CA GLU A 133 11.48 -1.50 -14.30
C GLU A 133 10.70 -2.50 -13.44
N ARG A 134 10.99 -2.56 -12.13
CA ARG A 134 10.30 -3.48 -11.22
C ARG A 134 8.85 -3.09 -10.97
N ALA A 135 8.55 -1.80 -10.85
CA ALA A 135 7.18 -1.31 -10.72
C ALA A 135 6.33 -1.66 -11.95
N ASN A 136 6.88 -1.53 -13.16
CA ASN A 136 6.20 -1.96 -14.38
C ASN A 136 5.98 -3.48 -14.40
N GLU A 137 6.97 -4.29 -14.03
CA GLU A 137 6.79 -5.75 -13.91
C GLU A 137 5.68 -6.12 -12.92
N ILE A 138 5.56 -5.39 -11.81
CA ILE A 138 4.49 -5.59 -10.83
C ILE A 138 3.13 -5.28 -11.45
N VAL A 139 2.97 -4.12 -12.09
CA VAL A 139 1.71 -3.73 -12.75
C VAL A 139 1.35 -4.74 -13.84
N GLU A 140 2.31 -5.14 -14.67
CA GLU A 140 2.10 -6.19 -15.68
C GLU A 140 1.64 -7.50 -15.02
N ALA A 141 2.27 -7.93 -13.93
CA ALA A 141 1.87 -9.16 -13.24
C ALA A 141 0.46 -9.09 -12.63
N LEU A 142 0.03 -7.92 -12.15
CA LEU A 142 -1.30 -7.72 -11.55
C LEU A 142 -2.42 -7.69 -12.59
N PHE A 143 -2.16 -7.15 -13.78
CA PHE A 143 -3.22 -6.84 -14.75
C PHE A 143 -3.07 -7.52 -16.13
N SER A 144 -1.99 -8.27 -16.40
CA SER A 144 -1.81 -8.93 -17.72
C SER A 144 -2.68 -10.17 -17.94
N ASP A 145 -3.41 -10.65 -16.93
CA ASP A 145 -4.31 -11.81 -17.07
C ASP A 145 -5.65 -11.50 -17.79
N GLU A 146 -5.83 -10.30 -18.36
CA GLU A 146 -7.04 -9.92 -19.14
C GLU A 146 -6.93 -10.10 -20.67
N GLU A 147 -5.86 -10.70 -21.21
CA GLU A 147 -5.73 -10.96 -22.65
C GLU A 147 -5.71 -12.47 -23.02
N ASP A 148 -6.71 -13.24 -22.59
CA ASP A 148 -7.17 -14.39 -23.40
C ASP A 148 -8.02 -13.82 -24.55
N PHE A 149 -7.35 -13.44 -25.64
CA PHE A 149 -7.96 -13.06 -26.91
C PHE A 149 -8.91 -14.17 -27.40
N GLU A 150 -10.22 -14.00 -27.23
CA GLU A 150 -11.22 -14.67 -28.08
C GLU A 150 -11.16 -14.05 -29.50
N GLU A 151 -10.13 -14.38 -30.28
CA GLU A 151 -10.13 -14.24 -31.73
C GLU A 151 -9.89 -15.61 -32.38
N ASP A 152 -10.95 -16.40 -32.51
CA ASP A 152 -11.06 -17.42 -33.55
C ASP A 152 -12.28 -17.06 -34.43
N GLU A 153 -12.16 -15.96 -35.19
CA GLU A 153 -12.94 -15.76 -36.42
C GLU A 153 -12.15 -16.29 -37.63
N GLU A 154 -12.38 -17.54 -38.05
CA GLU A 154 -12.21 -18.04 -39.43
C GLU A 154 -13.03 -19.34 -39.59
N GLU A 155 -13.75 -19.68 -40.66
CA GLU A 155 -14.33 -19.02 -41.84
C GLU A 155 -15.17 -20.12 -42.56
N GLU A 156 -16.22 -19.73 -43.30
CA GLU A 156 -16.93 -20.46 -44.37
C GLU A 156 -17.47 -21.90 -44.15
N GLU A 157 -18.80 -22.04 -43.98
CA GLU A 157 -19.53 -23.19 -44.52
C GLU A 157 -20.03 -22.89 -45.94
N ALA A 158 -19.63 -23.77 -46.87
CA ALA A 158 -19.86 -23.77 -48.31
C ALA A 158 -21.31 -24.02 -48.76
#